data_AF-A0A7W0KZD0-F1
#
_entry.id   AF-A0A7W0KZD0-F1
#
_cell.length_a   1.000
_cell.length_b   1.000
_cell.length_c   1.000
_cell.angle_alpha   90.00
_cell.angle_beta   90.00
_cell.angle_gamma   90.00
#
_symmetry.space_group_name_H-M   'P 1'
#
loop_
_entity.id
_entity.type
_entity.pdbx_description
1 polymer ?
#
loop_
_entity_poly.entity_id
_entity_poly.type
_entity_poly.pdbx_seq_one_letter_code
_entity_poly.pdbx_strand_id
1 'polypeptide(L)'
;GFVLLLLLNASWGVVYSGFMQLIAMKSRSAAATNSGSLVFFPLLFLTPNFVPRGMLSRPMEIAATFNPVTYIMEGLRSLILEDLDWTTIGWGFLVVAALGAVMVLLNVRMIRNYD
;
A
#
# COMPACT_ATOMS: atom_id res chain seq x y z
N GLY A 1 13.84 14.45 4.71
CA GLY A 1 12.64 13.86 4.06
C GLY A 1 12.94 13.07 2.80
N PHE A 2 13.60 13.67 1.80
CA PHE A 2 13.66 13.14 0.42
C PHE A 2 14.06 11.66 0.26
N VAL A 3 15.14 11.20 0.90
CA VAL A 3 15.56 9.79 0.80
C VAL A 3 14.51 8.84 1.39
N LEU A 4 13.93 9.18 2.55
CA LEU A 4 12.86 8.39 3.18
C LEU A 4 11.61 8.36 2.29
N LEU A 5 11.30 9.46 1.62
CA LEU A 5 10.19 9.54 0.67
C LEU A 5 10.40 8.57 -0.50
N LEU A 6 11.59 8.58 -1.09
CA LEU A 6 11.95 7.63 -2.16
C LEU A 6 11.87 6.19 -1.69
N LEU A 7 12.41 5.89 -0.49
CA LEU A 7 12.41 4.53 0.06
C LEU A 7 10.99 4.02 0.35
N LEU A 8 10.14 4.85 0.95
CA LEU A 8 8.75 4.48 1.24
C LEU A 8 7.97 4.22 -0.06
N ASN A 9 8.10 5.12 -1.05
CA ASN A 9 7.42 4.98 -2.34
C ASN A 9 7.94 3.77 -3.13
N ALA A 10 9.25 3.56 -3.21
CA ALA A 10 9.84 2.41 -3.89
C ALA A 10 9.41 1.09 -3.23
N SER A 11 9.40 1.02 -1.90
CA SER A 11 8.94 -0.16 -1.15
C SER A 11 7.48 -0.46 -1.42
N TRP A 12 6.64 0.57 -1.51
CA TRP A 12 5.23 0.42 -1.89
C TRP A 12 5.08 -0.12 -3.33
N GLY A 13 5.91 0.35 -4.26
CA GLY A 13 5.99 -0.19 -5.62
C GLY A 13 6.31 -1.69 -5.65
N VAL A 14 7.19 -2.17 -4.76
CA VAL A 14 7.49 -3.60 -4.62
C VAL A 14 6.28 -4.38 -4.11
N VAL A 15 5.56 -3.87 -3.10
CA VAL A 15 4.31 -4.49 -2.60
C VAL A 15 3.28 -4.60 -3.72
N TYR A 16 3.07 -3.51 -4.46
CA TYR A 16 2.15 -3.49 -5.60
C TYR A 16 2.54 -4.51 -6.68
N SER A 17 3.82 -4.58 -7.04
CA SER A 17 4.33 -5.56 -8.00
C SER A 17 4.11 -6.99 -7.53
N GLY A 18 4.39 -7.30 -6.25
CA GLY A 18 4.16 -8.62 -5.66
C GLY A 18 2.69 -9.03 -5.66
N PHE A 19 1.77 -8.09 -5.48
CA PHE A 19 0.33 -8.33 -5.60
C PHE A 19 -0.06 -8.70 -7.04
N MET A 20 0.42 -7.93 -8.03
CA MET A 20 0.14 -8.20 -9.44
C MET A 20 0.73 -9.55 -9.89
N GLN A 21 1.93 -9.89 -9.42
CA GLN A 21 2.55 -11.19 -9.68
C GLN A 21 1.72 -12.35 -9.11
N LEU A 22 1.18 -12.19 -7.90
CA LEU A 22 0.33 -13.20 -7.27
C LEU A 22 -0.94 -13.46 -8.10
N ILE A 23 -1.58 -12.40 -8.60
CA ILE A 23 -2.74 -12.52 -9.50
C ILE A 23 -2.34 -13.19 -10.82
N ALA A 24 -1.21 -12.81 -11.40
CA ALA A 24 -0.73 -13.39 -12.66
C ALA A 24 -0.53 -14.91 -12.54
N MET A 25 0.13 -15.35 -11.48
CA MET A 25 0.32 -16.79 -11.22
C MET A 25 -1.01 -17.48 -10.93
N LYS A 26 -1.86 -16.89 -10.08
CA LYS A 26 -3.13 -17.56 -9.70
C LYS A 26 -4.12 -17.66 -10.85
N SER A 27 -4.21 -16.64 -11.69
CA SER A 27 -5.20 -16.56 -12.77
C SER A 27 -4.69 -17.11 -14.10
N ARG A 28 -3.36 -17.19 -14.30
CA ARG A 28 -2.72 -17.52 -15.58
C ARG A 28 -3.24 -16.66 -16.75
N SER A 29 -3.66 -15.42 -16.47
CA SER A 29 -4.29 -14.52 -17.45
C SER A 29 -3.76 -13.09 -17.36
N ALA A 30 -3.27 -12.58 -18.49
CA ALA A 30 -2.83 -11.19 -18.61
C ALA A 30 -3.99 -10.20 -18.41
N ALA A 31 -5.19 -10.54 -18.89
CA ALA A 31 -6.38 -9.71 -18.71
C ALA A 31 -6.77 -9.58 -17.22
N ALA A 32 -6.75 -10.69 -16.48
CA ALA A 32 -7.05 -10.70 -15.05
C ALA A 32 -5.96 -9.98 -14.23
N THR A 33 -4.70 -10.12 -14.64
CA THR A 33 -3.58 -9.39 -14.03
C THR A 33 -3.78 -7.89 -14.18
N ASN A 34 -4.02 -7.41 -15.41
CA ASN A 34 -4.22 -6.00 -15.68
C ASN A 34 -5.45 -5.42 -14.98
N SER A 35 -6.56 -6.17 -14.90
CA SER A 35 -7.74 -5.71 -14.15
C SER A 35 -7.54 -5.78 -12.63
N GLY A 36 -6.59 -6.57 -12.14
CA GLY A 36 -6.25 -6.67 -10.71
C GLY A 36 -5.85 -5.33 -10.08
N SER A 37 -5.24 -4.42 -10.86
CA SER A 37 -4.89 -3.08 -10.37
C SER A 37 -6.11 -2.24 -10.00
N LEU A 38 -7.29 -2.55 -10.55
CA LEU A 38 -8.54 -1.83 -10.27
C LEU A 38 -8.93 -1.89 -8.80
N VAL A 39 -8.44 -2.87 -8.02
CA VAL A 39 -8.65 -2.93 -6.56
C VAL A 39 -8.04 -1.71 -5.86
N PHE A 40 -6.92 -1.17 -6.37
CA PHE A 40 -6.28 0.00 -5.79
C PHE A 40 -7.04 1.29 -6.10
N PHE A 41 -7.89 1.31 -7.13
CA PHE A 41 -8.69 2.49 -7.45
C PHE A 41 -9.60 2.91 -6.28
N PRO A 42 -10.55 2.09 -5.79
CA PRO A 42 -11.37 2.47 -4.65
C PRO A 42 -10.52 2.66 -3.39
N LEU A 43 -9.45 1.87 -3.19
CA LEU A 43 -8.57 2.06 -2.05
C LEU A 43 -7.91 3.44 -2.05
N LEU A 44 -7.49 3.97 -3.19
CA LEU A 44 -6.94 5.33 -3.29
C LEU A 44 -7.98 6.39 -2.91
N PHE A 45 -9.25 6.24 -3.32
CA PHE A 45 -10.31 7.17 -2.91
C PHE A 45 -10.72 7.05 -1.45
N LEU A 46 -10.51 5.89 -0.83
CA LEU A 46 -10.75 5.62 0.60
C LEU A 46 -9.55 6.00 1.48
N THR A 47 -8.68 6.92 1.04
CA THR A 47 -7.59 7.48 1.85
C THR A 47 -7.85 8.96 2.18
N PRO A 48 -7.28 9.49 3.28
CA PRO A 48 -7.39 10.90 3.67
C PRO A 48 -6.50 11.80 2.79
N ASN A 49 -6.82 11.88 1.49
CA ASN A 49 -6.03 12.66 0.52
C ASN A 49 -6.30 14.17 0.59
N PHE A 50 -7.57 14.55 0.80
CA PHE A 50 -8.01 15.95 0.73
C PHE A 50 -8.14 16.61 2.10
N VAL A 51 -8.38 15.80 3.14
CA VAL A 51 -8.53 16.25 4.52
C VAL A 51 -7.94 15.22 5.48
N PRO A 52 -7.32 15.65 6.58
CA PRO A 52 -6.89 14.80 7.68
C PRO A 52 -7.94 13.79 8.12
N ARG A 53 -7.49 12.60 8.53
CA ARG A 53 -8.33 11.44 8.85
C ARG A 53 -9.43 11.76 9.88
N GLY A 54 -9.12 12.54 10.92
CA GLY A 54 -10.07 12.92 11.96
C GLY A 54 -11.16 13.91 11.52
N MET A 55 -11.09 14.45 10.31
CA MET A 55 -12.13 15.31 9.72
C MET A 55 -13.01 14.57 8.71
N LEU A 56 -12.76 13.28 8.49
CA LEU A 56 -13.61 12.45 7.65
C LEU A 56 -14.92 12.12 8.36
N SER A 57 -15.97 11.85 7.58
CA SER A 57 -17.19 11.26 8.14
C SER A 57 -16.89 9.90 8.76
N ARG A 58 -17.61 9.52 9.81
CA ARG A 58 -17.32 8.30 10.59
C ARG A 58 -17.16 7.02 9.73
N PRO A 59 -18.01 6.76 8.71
CA PRO A 59 -17.81 5.59 7.85
C PRO A 59 -16.52 5.65 7.03
N MET A 60 -16.17 6.83 6.53
CA MET A 60 -14.97 7.05 5.74
C MET A 60 -13.70 6.96 6.60
N GLU A 61 -13.74 7.49 7.82
CA GLU A 61 -12.66 7.37 8.80
C GLU A 61 -12.36 5.89 9.13
N ILE A 62 -13.42 5.08 9.32
CA ILE A 62 -13.29 3.64 9.56
C ILE A 62 -12.66 2.97 8.34
N ALA A 63 -13.18 3.23 7.13
CA ALA A 63 -12.65 2.66 5.90
C ALA A 63 -11.17 3.02 5.69
N ALA A 64 -10.81 4.29 5.90
CA ALA A 64 -9.44 4.77 5.80
C ALA A 64 -8.52 4.14 6.86
N THR A 65 -9.02 3.84 8.05
CA THR A 65 -8.22 3.24 9.13
C THR A 65 -7.78 1.81 8.82
N PHE A 66 -8.63 1.04 8.15
CA PHE A 66 -8.30 -0.33 7.73
C PHE A 66 -7.58 -0.40 6.38
N ASN A 67 -7.55 0.69 5.63
CA ASN A 67 -6.89 0.74 4.35
C ASN A 67 -5.37 0.93 4.52
N PRO A 68 -4.53 -0.04 4.09
CA PRO A 68 -3.08 0.10 4.25
C PRO A 68 -2.50 1.25 3.44
N VAL A 69 -3.13 1.61 2.31
CA VAL A 69 -2.70 2.72 1.45
C VAL A 69 -2.71 4.04 2.22
N THR A 70 -3.61 4.19 3.20
CA THR A 70 -3.70 5.38 4.05
C THR A 70 -2.39 5.70 4.74
N TYR A 71 -1.73 4.71 5.35
CA TYR A 71 -0.50 4.92 6.11
C TYR A 71 0.68 5.29 5.21
N ILE A 72 0.67 4.81 3.96
CA ILE A 72 1.65 5.19 2.95
C ILE A 72 1.44 6.65 2.54
N MET A 73 0.19 7.04 2.25
CA MET A 73 -0.14 8.41 1.83
C MET A 73 0.10 9.43 2.95
N GLU A 74 -0.25 9.10 4.19
CA GLU A 74 0.04 9.93 5.37
C GLU A 74 1.55 10.07 5.61
N GLY A 75 2.31 8.98 5.51
CA GLY A 75 3.77 9.01 5.62
C GLY A 75 4.44 9.86 4.54
N LEU A 76 4.02 9.69 3.27
CA LEU A 76 4.51 10.50 2.15
C LEU A 76 4.17 11.98 2.33
N ARG A 77 2.93 12.30 2.75
CA ARG A 77 2.49 13.67 2.99
C ARG A 77 3.28 14.32 4.13
N SER A 78 3.47 13.62 5.25
CA SER A 78 4.25 14.12 6.38
C SER A 78 5.69 14.42 5.99
N LEU A 79 6.33 13.55 5.18
CA LEU A 79 7.70 13.78 4.66
C LEU A 79 7.85 15.01 3.77
N ILE A 80 6.74 15.55 3.23
CA ILE A 80 6.70 16.73 2.36
C ILE A 80 6.36 18.00 3.15
N LEU A 81 5.40 17.91 4.08
CA LEU A 81 4.77 19.07 4.71
C LEU A 81 5.26 19.38 6.14
N GLU A 82 5.87 18.40 6.82
CA GLU A 82 6.19 18.47 8.24
C GLU A 82 7.70 18.21 8.48
N ASP A 83 8.22 18.73 9.59
CA ASP A 83 9.61 18.48 10.01
C ASP A 83 9.77 17.07 10.61
N LEU A 84 9.92 16.06 9.74
CA LEU A 84 10.24 14.67 10.08
C LEU A 84 9.43 14.11 11.28
N ASP A 85 8.10 14.06 11.17
CA ASP A 85 7.28 13.33 12.16
C ASP A 85 7.51 11.82 12.05
N TRP A 86 8.42 11.32 12.90
CA TRP A 86 8.81 9.92 12.95
C TRP A 86 7.66 8.97 13.29
N THR A 87 6.59 9.44 13.94
CA THR A 87 5.44 8.60 14.28
C THR A 87 4.69 8.22 13.01
N THR A 88 4.28 9.22 12.22
CA THR A 88 3.55 9.02 10.96
C THR A 88 4.42 8.30 9.93
N ILE A 89 5.69 8.68 9.83
CA ILE A 89 6.68 8.02 8.95
C ILE A 89 6.85 6.54 9.34
N GLY A 90 7.01 6.27 10.63
CA GLY A 90 7.20 4.92 11.17
C GLY A 90 6.02 4.00 10.84
N TRP A 91 4.78 4.49 10.95
CA TRP A 91 3.60 3.73 10.54
C TRP A 91 3.60 3.40 9.04
N GLY A 92 3.97 4.33 8.17
CA GLY A 92 4.10 4.08 6.74
C GLY A 92 5.10 2.96 6.44
N PHE A 93 6.29 3.01 7.05
CA PHE A 93 7.30 1.97 6.88
C PHE A 93 6.92 0.62 7.50
N LEU A 94 6.25 0.63 8.66
CA LEU A 94 5.81 -0.60 9.31
C LEU A 94 4.76 -1.33 8.45
N VAL A 95 3.78 -0.59 7.91
CA VAL A 95 2.75 -1.15 7.03
C VAL A 95 3.35 -1.66 5.73
N VAL A 96 4.25 -0.91 5.09
CA VAL A 96 4.88 -1.36 3.83
C VAL A 96 5.76 -2.59 4.04
N ALA A 97 6.50 -2.66 5.15
CA ALA A 97 7.33 -3.81 5.49
C ALA A 97 6.48 -5.05 5.78
N ALA A 98 5.41 -4.90 6.55
CA ALA A 98 4.49 -6.00 6.85
C ALA A 98 3.83 -6.55 5.58
N LEU A 99 3.30 -5.67 4.71
CA LEU A 99 2.72 -6.09 3.44
C LEU A 99 3.76 -6.67 2.48
N GLY A 100 4.96 -6.11 2.44
CA GLY A 100 6.07 -6.66 1.65
C GLY A 100 6.41 -8.08 2.07
N ALA A 101 6.53 -8.34 3.38
CA ALA A 101 6.76 -9.67 3.91
C ALA A 101 5.62 -10.64 3.55
N VAL A 102 4.37 -10.20 3.64
CA VAL A 102 3.20 -10.98 3.23
C VAL A 102 3.26 -11.32 1.74
N MET A 103 3.55 -10.33 0.87
CA MET A 103 3.65 -10.55 -0.57
C MET A 103 4.78 -11.52 -0.92
N VAL A 104 5.95 -11.39 -0.32
CA VAL A 104 7.06 -12.33 -0.51
C VAL A 104 6.65 -13.73 -0.08
N LEU A 105 6.06 -13.87 1.11
CA LEU A 105 5.62 -15.17 1.63
C LEU A 105 4.59 -15.84 0.72
N LEU A 106 3.59 -15.09 0.25
CA LEU A 106 2.55 -15.60 -0.63
C LEU A 106 3.09 -15.98 -2.01
N ASN A 107 3.95 -15.15 -2.60
CA ASN A 107 4.57 -15.45 -3.89
C ASN A 107 5.47 -16.68 -3.81
N VAL A 108 6.33 -16.81 -2.78
CA VAL A 108 7.17 -18.00 -2.57
C VAL A 108 6.31 -19.25 -2.41
N ARG A 109 5.23 -19.18 -1.61
CA ARG A 109 4.30 -20.32 -1.46
C ARG A 109 3.60 -20.68 -2.77
N MET A 110 3.18 -19.67 -3.53
CA MET A 110 2.51 -19.88 -4.81
C MET A 110 3.45 -20.58 -5.80
N ILE A 111 4.69 -20.09 -5.93
CA ILE A 111 5.72 -20.67 -6.80
C ILE A 111 6.01 -22.12 -6.42
N ARG A 112 6.09 -22.44 -5.12
CA ARG A 112 6.32 -23.82 -4.65
C ARG A 112 5.21 -24.79 -4.99
N ASN A 113 3.97 -24.30 -5.11
CA ASN A 113 2.80 -25.11 -5.45
C ASN A 113 2.40 -24.91 -6.92
N TYR A 114 3.29 -24.31 -7.72
CA TYR A 114 3.03 -23.96 -9.11
C TYR A 114 3.38 -25.14 -10.03
N ASP A 115 2.57 -26.19 -9.93
CA ASP A 115 2.57 -27.32 -10.86
C ASP A 115 1.55 -27.10 -12.01
#